data_AF-A0A645EE07-F1
#
_entry.id   AF-A0A645EE07-F1
#
_cell.length_a   1.000
_cell.length_b   1.000
_cell.length_c   1.000
_cell.angle_alpha   90.00
_cell.angle_beta   90.00
_cell.angle_gamma   90.00
#
_symmetry.space_group_name_H-M   'P 1'
#
loop_
_entity.id
_entity.type
_entity.pdbx_description
1 polymer ?
#
loop_
_entity_poly.entity_id
_entity_poly.type
_entity_poly.pdbx_seq_one_letter_code
_entity_poly.pdbx_strand_id
1 'polypeptide(L)'
;MRNGHDKITAMKIAGTAADKSIFQSAIVFFSATFGVYLISNISIIKSICAMLARGSAISAIVIIFLLKPILIISEKFISKTTYNWYGTKIKRSKSK
;
A
#
# COMPACT_ATOMS: atom_id res chain seq x y z
N MET A 1 -9.36 -15.81 17.39
CA MET A 1 -10.18 -16.28 16.26
C MET A 1 -9.25 -16.47 15.07
N ARG A 2 -8.83 -17.70 14.77
CA ARG A 2 -7.74 -18.02 13.82
C ARG A 2 -8.35 -18.58 12.53
N ASN A 3 -9.01 -17.72 11.76
CA ASN A 3 -9.54 -18.07 10.44
C ASN A 3 -8.38 -18.04 9.45
N GLY A 4 -7.80 -19.21 9.15
CA GLY A 4 -6.90 -19.31 8.01
C GLY A 4 -7.69 -19.01 6.74
N HIS A 5 -7.43 -17.85 6.16
CA HIS A 5 -7.91 -17.51 4.84
C HIS A 5 -7.02 -18.18 3.80
N ASP A 6 -7.62 -18.57 2.68
CA ASP A 6 -6.89 -18.95 1.47
C ASP A 6 -5.86 -17.86 1.14
N LYS A 7 -4.63 -18.25 0.77
CA LYS A 7 -3.46 -17.35 0.61
C LYS A 7 -3.79 -16.13 -0.25
N ILE A 8 -4.57 -16.36 -1.30
CA ILE A 8 -5.02 -15.35 -2.26
C ILE A 8 -6.03 -14.38 -1.62
N THR A 9 -6.88 -14.89 -0.72
CA THR A 9 -7.85 -14.07 0.01
C THR A 9 -7.16 -13.21 1.06
N ALA A 10 -6.17 -13.75 1.80
CA ALA A 10 -5.36 -12.97 2.74
C ALA A 10 -4.56 -11.88 2.02
N MET A 11 -3.97 -12.20 0.86
CA MET A 11 -3.25 -11.27 0.02
C MET A 11 -4.15 -10.14 -0.50
N LYS A 12 -5.39 -10.46 -0.90
CA LYS A 12 -6.38 -9.45 -1.34
C LYS A 12 -6.78 -8.50 -0.22
N ILE A 13 -6.98 -9.01 0.99
CA ILE A 13 -7.32 -8.20 2.17
C ILE A 13 -6.16 -7.28 2.54
N ALA A 14 -4.93 -7.81 2.57
CA ALA A 14 -3.73 -7.04 2.87
C ALA A 14 -3.47 -5.94 1.83
N GLY A 15 -3.60 -6.25 0.54
CA GLY A 15 -3.49 -5.27 -0.54
C GLY A 15 -4.51 -4.14 -0.39
N THR A 16 -5.79 -4.48 -0.23
CA THR A 16 -6.87 -3.49 -0.08
C THR A 16 -6.66 -2.57 1.13
N ALA A 17 -6.18 -3.12 2.26
CA ALA A 17 -5.87 -2.33 3.45
C ALA A 17 -4.68 -1.38 3.24
N ALA A 18 -3.65 -1.83 2.52
CA ALA A 18 -2.49 -1.02 2.21
C ALA A 18 -2.81 0.10 1.20
N ASP A 19 -3.55 -0.21 0.13
CA ASP A 19 -4.01 0.77 -0.86
C ASP A 19 -4.74 1.94 -0.19
N LYS A 20 -5.64 1.64 0.77
CA LYS A 20 -6.34 2.65 1.59
C LYS A 20 -5.38 3.58 2.33
N SER A 21 -4.34 3.04 2.95
CA SER A 21 -3.39 3.80 3.78
C SER A 21 -2.45 4.69 2.93
N ILE A 22 -1.96 4.15 1.81
CA ILE A 22 -1.15 4.93 0.84
C ILE A 22 -1.97 6.11 0.31
N PHE A 23 -3.21 5.86 -0.08
CA PHE A 23 -4.06 6.89 -0.67
C PHE A 23 -4.38 8.00 0.35
N GLN A 24 -4.67 7.64 1.61
CA GLN A 24 -4.90 8.60 2.68
C GLN A 24 -3.67 9.49 2.92
N SER A 25 -2.47 8.92 2.88
CA SER A 25 -1.22 9.64 3.07
C SER A 25 -0.93 10.60 1.91
N ALA A 26 -1.24 10.20 0.68
CA ALA A 26 -1.14 11.08 -0.49
C ALA A 26 -2.10 12.27 -0.40
N ILE A 27 -3.35 12.04 0.02
CA ILE A 27 -4.34 13.11 0.22
C ILE A 27 -3.89 14.07 1.32
N VAL A 28 -3.44 13.56 2.48
CA VAL A 28 -3.03 14.43 3.59
C VAL A 28 -1.83 15.29 3.21
N PHE A 29 -0.89 14.71 2.45
CA PHE A 29 0.27 15.41 1.93
C PHE A 29 -0.12 16.50 0.92
N PHE A 30 -1.05 16.19 0.01
CA PHE A 30 -1.61 17.17 -0.93
C PHE A 30 -2.38 18.27 -0.21
N SER A 31 -3.20 17.95 0.79
CA SER A 31 -3.92 18.94 1.60
C SER A 31 -2.98 19.86 2.37
N ALA A 32 -1.92 19.32 2.98
CA ALA A 32 -0.90 20.14 3.64
C ALA A 32 -0.19 21.05 2.64
N THR A 33 0.16 20.50 1.48
CA THR A 33 0.83 21.22 0.38
C THR A 33 -0.06 22.32 -0.21
N PHE A 34 -1.35 22.05 -0.42
CA PHE A 34 -2.33 23.02 -0.90
C PHE A 34 -2.67 24.08 0.16
N GLY A 35 -2.78 23.67 1.42
CA GLY A 35 -2.99 24.57 2.55
C GLY A 35 -1.84 25.56 2.71
N VAL A 36 -0.59 25.09 2.65
CA VAL A 36 0.58 25.98 2.74
C VAL A 36 0.74 26.84 1.48
N TYR A 37 0.34 26.34 0.31
CA TYR A 37 0.33 27.06 -0.96
C TYR A 37 -0.64 28.25 -0.96
N LEU A 38 -1.82 28.10 -0.34
CA LEU A 38 -2.83 29.16 -0.23
C LEU A 38 -2.45 30.24 0.80
N ILE A 39 -1.86 29.84 1.93
CA ILE A 39 -1.47 30.79 2.99
C ILE A 39 -0.13 31.50 2.70
N SER A 40 0.75 30.91 1.88
CA SER A 40 2.08 31.48 1.63
C SER A 40 2.12 32.38 0.39
N ASN A 41 2.49 33.65 0.60
CA ASN A 41 2.77 34.60 -0.47
C ASN A 41 4.20 34.49 -1.03
N ILE A 42 5.08 33.69 -0.40
CA ILE A 42 6.46 33.49 -0.87
C ILE A 42 6.50 32.56 -2.10
N SER A 43 7.09 33.05 -3.18
CA SER A 43 7.27 32.35 -4.47
C SER A 43 8.08 31.05 -4.36
N ILE A 44 8.98 30.94 -3.38
CA ILE A 44 9.81 29.74 -3.13
C ILE A 44 8.97 28.56 -2.64
N ILE A 45 7.98 28.77 -1.76
CA ILE A 45 7.14 27.67 -1.27
C ILE A 45 6.33 27.08 -2.42
N LYS A 46 5.79 27.92 -3.32
CA LYS A 46 5.03 27.47 -4.49
C LYS A 46 5.85 26.55 -5.40
N SER A 47 7.12 26.85 -5.64
CA SER A 47 7.96 26.02 -6.52
C SER A 47 8.27 24.65 -5.90
N ILE A 48 8.58 24.61 -4.59
CA ILE A 48 8.83 23.36 -3.87
C ILE A 48 7.56 22.51 -3.80
N CYS A 49 6.42 23.14 -3.49
CA CYS A 49 5.09 22.52 -3.48
C CYS A 49 4.74 21.90 -4.84
N ALA A 50 4.99 22.61 -5.95
CA ALA A 50 4.72 22.11 -7.29
C ALA A 50 5.60 20.88 -7.63
N MET A 51 6.87 20.91 -7.21
CA MET A 51 7.80 19.78 -7.38
C MET A 51 7.37 18.56 -6.55
N LEU A 52 6.95 18.78 -5.31
CA LEU A 52 6.42 17.76 -4.41
C LEU A 52 5.10 17.16 -4.90
N ALA A 53 4.19 17.97 -5.40
CA ALA A 53 2.91 17.52 -5.96
C ALA A 53 3.15 16.57 -7.15
N ARG A 54 4.07 16.93 -8.06
CA ARG A 54 4.46 16.07 -9.17
C ARG A 54 5.10 14.76 -8.67
N GLY A 55 6.03 14.84 -7.72
CA GLY A 55 6.74 13.67 -7.19
C GLY A 55 5.85 12.72 -6.40
N SER A 56 4.92 13.25 -5.59
CA SER A 56 4.04 12.47 -4.73
C SER A 56 3.01 11.67 -5.53
N ALA A 57 2.41 12.27 -6.57
CA ALA A 57 1.46 11.56 -7.43
C ALA A 57 2.11 10.39 -8.17
N ILE A 58 3.31 10.61 -8.73
CA ILE A 58 4.07 9.58 -9.43
C ILE A 58 4.51 8.47 -8.45
N SER A 59 4.94 8.86 -7.24
CA SER A 59 5.33 7.93 -6.18
C SER A 59 4.16 7.05 -5.71
N ALA A 60 2.98 7.63 -5.47
CA ALA A 60 1.81 6.86 -5.06
C ALA A 60 1.39 5.83 -6.11
N ILE A 61 1.43 6.20 -7.40
CA ILE A 61 1.11 5.28 -8.51
C ILE A 61 2.12 4.14 -8.58
N VAL A 62 3.43 4.43 -8.51
CA VAL A 62 4.46 3.38 -8.59
C VAL A 62 4.42 2.45 -7.38
N ILE A 63 4.10 2.95 -6.18
CA ILE A 63 3.97 2.13 -4.96
C ILE A 63 2.81 1.15 -5.08
N ILE A 64 1.63 1.58 -5.57
CA ILE A 64 0.49 0.67 -5.80
C ILE A 64 0.88 -0.42 -6.82
N PHE A 65 1.72 -0.08 -7.80
CA PHE A 65 2.20 -1.04 -8.79
C PHE A 65 3.28 -1.99 -8.25
N LEU A 66 4.17 -1.50 -7.37
CA LEU A 66 5.26 -2.27 -6.73
C LEU A 66 4.77 -3.14 -5.57
N LEU A 67 3.74 -2.71 -4.84
CA LEU A 67 3.23 -3.43 -3.69
C LEU A 67 2.57 -4.76 -4.11
N LYS A 68 1.91 -4.80 -5.26
CA LYS A 68 1.29 -6.03 -5.80
C LYS A 68 2.31 -7.16 -6.03
N PRO A 69 3.42 -6.96 -6.78
CA PRO A 69 4.44 -7.97 -6.96
C PRO A 69 5.27 -8.21 -5.69
N ILE A 70 5.53 -7.20 -4.85
CA ILE A 70 6.29 -7.40 -3.60
C ILE A 70 5.54 -8.36 -2.66
N LEU A 71 4.21 -8.28 -2.61
CA LEU A 71 3.39 -9.14 -1.74
C LEU A 71 3.41 -10.61 -2.22
N ILE A 72 3.42 -10.83 -3.54
CA ILE A 72 3.55 -12.16 -4.15
C ILE A 72 4.95 -12.75 -3.91
N ILE A 73 6.00 -11.93 -4.08
CA ILE A 73 7.38 -12.36 -3.84
C ILE A 73 7.60 -12.65 -2.36
N SER A 74 7.06 -11.81 -1.48
CA SER A 74 7.17 -11.97 -0.03
C SER A 74 6.48 -13.26 0.43
N GLU A 75 5.30 -13.62 -0.10
CA GLU A 75 4.69 -14.93 0.18
C GLU A 75 5.64 -16.09 -0.21
N LYS A 76 6.27 -15.99 -1.38
CA LYS A 76 7.21 -17.00 -1.88
C LYS A 76 8.48 -17.07 -1.03
N PHE A 77 8.97 -15.93 -0.56
CA PHE A 77 10.16 -15.80 0.28
C PHE A 77 9.91 -16.33 1.69
N ILE A 78 8.78 -15.94 2.32
CA ILE A 78 8.32 -16.50 3.59
C ILE A 78 8.14 -18.02 3.46
N SER A 79 7.49 -18.51 2.41
CA SER A 79 7.26 -19.95 2.22
C SER A 79 8.55 -20.76 2.06
N LYS A 80 9.63 -20.14 1.58
CA LYS A 80 10.93 -20.81 1.36
C LYS A 80 11.87 -20.68 2.55
N THR A 81 11.79 -19.58 3.30
CA THR A 81 12.62 -19.36 4.50
C THR A 81 12.01 -19.96 5.76
N THR A 82 10.68 -20.14 5.80
CA THR A 82 9.96 -20.79 6.90
C THR A 82 9.86 -22.30 6.65
N TYR A 83 10.95 -23.02 6.90
CA TYR A 83 10.91 -24.48 7.04
C TYR A 83 10.38 -24.79 8.46
N ASN A 84 9.18 -25.38 8.54
CA ASN A 84 8.54 -25.87 9.77
C ASN A 84 7.83 -24.85 10.70
N TRP A 85 6.86 -24.09 10.18
CA TRP A 85 5.77 -23.56 11.03
C TRP A 85 4.63 -24.59 11.01
N TYR A 86 4.54 -25.40 12.06
CA TYR A 86 3.52 -26.44 12.18
C TYR A 86 2.10 -25.86 11.97
N GLY A 87 1.41 -26.40 10.95
CA GLY A 87 -0.02 -26.70 10.99
C GLY A 87 -1.03 -25.58 10.68
N THR A 88 -1.40 -25.41 9.41
CA THR A 88 -2.76 -25.75 8.93
C THR A 88 -2.90 -25.42 7.45
N LYS A 89 -3.11 -26.49 6.68
CA LYS A 89 -3.58 -26.48 5.30
C LYS A 89 -4.99 -25.89 5.31
N ILE A 90 -5.22 -24.71 4.73
CA ILE A 90 -6.59 -24.28 4.43
C ILE A 90 -6.99 -24.91 3.10
N LYS A 91 -7.59 -26.09 3.22
CA LYS A 91 -8.40 -26.70 2.18
C LYS A 91 -9.84 -26.32 2.49
N ARG A 92 -10.48 -25.45 1.69
CA ARG A 92 -11.95 -25.54 1.53
C ARG A 92 -12.50 -24.82 0.31
N SER A 93 -12.85 -25.64 -0.68
CA SER A 93 -13.94 -25.43 -1.62
C SER A 93 -15.30 -25.46 -0.89
N LYS A 94 -16.25 -24.66 -1.41
CA LYS A 94 -17.74 -24.73 -1.40
C LYS A 94 -18.33 -23.35 -1.06
N SER A 95 -18.90 -22.60 -2.01
CA SER A 95 -20.22 -22.82 -2.65
C SER A 95 -21.37 -22.76 -1.65
N LYS A 96 -21.93 -21.57 -1.46
CA LYS A 96 -23.31 -21.21 -1.78
C LYS A 96 -23.44 -19.68 -1.73
#